data_AF-A0A950KF96-F1
#
_entry.id   AF-A0A950KF96-F1
#
_cell.length_a   1.000
_cell.length_b   1.000
_cell.length_c   1.000
_cell.angle_alpha   90.00
_cell.angle_beta   90.00
_cell.angle_gamma   90.00
#
_symmetry.space_group_name_H-M   'P 1'
#
loop_
_entity.id
_entity.type
_entity.pdbx_description
1 polymer ?
#
loop_
_entity_poly.entity_id
_entity_poly.type
_entity_poly.pdbx_seq_one_letter_code
_entity_poly.pdbx_strand_id
1 'polypeptide(L)' 'MVSALSAGIQVLVTTSWFTEGEDFSEARLVVSSLGDSGRERSTVYQNRTGRQIGEYVDLEDVTAVLTA' A
#
# COMPACT_ATOMS: atom_id res chain seq x y z
N MET A 1 4.42 2.59 -11.28
CA MET A 1 3.08 2.02 -11.04
C MET A 1 2.34 1.68 -12.34
N VAL A 2 2.15 2.64 -13.26
CA VAL A 2 1.36 2.46 -14.50
C VAL A 2 1.70 1.19 -15.27
N SER A 3 2.99 0.87 -15.48
CA SER A 3 3.39 -0.35 -16.18
C SER A 3 2.92 -1.65 -15.51
N ALA A 4 2.88 -1.69 -14.17
CA ALA A 4 2.41 -2.86 -13.43
C ALA A 4 0.89 -3.02 -13.58
N LEU A 5 0.15 -1.91 -13.45
CA LEU A 5 -1.31 -1.90 -13.64
C LEU A 5 -1.70 -2.31 -15.07
N SER A 6 -1.01 -1.78 -16.08
CA SER A 6 -1.22 -2.17 -17.49
C SER A 6 -0.90 -3.65 -17.75
N ALA A 7 -0.10 -4.29 -16.91
CA ALA A 7 0.18 -5.73 -16.96
C ALA A 7 -0.80 -6.56 -16.11
N GLY A 8 -1.82 -5.95 -15.51
CA GLY A 8 -2.80 -6.63 -14.64
C GLY A 8 -2.25 -6.98 -13.25
N ILE A 9 -1.12 -6.41 -12.84
CA ILE A 9 -0.49 -6.66 -11.55
C ILE A 9 -1.10 -5.71 -10.51
N GLN A 10 -1.57 -6.27 -9.39
CA GLN A 10 -2.07 -5.49 -8.26
C GLN A 10 -0.94 -4.76 -7.55
N VAL A 11 -1.18 -3.52 -7.13
CA VAL A 11 -0.13 -2.65 -6.59
C VAL A 11 -0.44 -2.19 -5.17
N LEU A 12 0.52 -2.48 -4.27
CA LEU A 12 0.73 -1.84 -2.98
C LEU A 12 1.87 -0.82 -3.13
N VAL A 13 1.68 0.41 -2.66
CA VAL A 13 2.70 1.46 -2.70
C VAL A 13 3.16 1.81 -1.28
N THR A 14 4.47 1.82 -1.07
CA THR A 14 5.11 2.49 0.07
C THR A 14 5.64 3.84 -0.39
N THR A 15 5.04 4.94 0.05
CA THR A 15 5.45 6.28 -0.34
C THR A 15 6.75 6.65 0.36
N SER A 16 7.61 7.41 -0.32
CA SER A 16 8.71 8.11 0.31
C SER A 16 8.55 9.62 0.11
N TRP A 17 9.36 10.41 0.81
CA TRP A 17 9.42 11.86 0.62
C TRP A 17 9.78 12.28 -0.83
N PHE A 18 10.41 11.40 -1.60
CA PHE A 18 10.67 11.63 -3.02
C PHE A 18 9.44 11.51 -3.91
N THR A 19 8.37 10.87 -3.43
CA THR A 19 7.18 10.51 -4.20
C THR A 19 5.89 11.04 -3.57
N GLU A 20 5.97 11.95 -2.60
CA GLU A 20 4.83 12.43 -1.80
C GLU A 20 3.79 13.22 -2.62
N GLY A 21 4.17 13.72 -3.80
CA GLY A 21 3.29 14.40 -4.74
C GLY A 21 2.91 13.59 -5.98
N GLU A 22 3.31 12.32 -6.06
CA GLU A 22 2.89 11.47 -7.18
C GLU A 22 1.46 10.97 -7.02
N ASP A 23 0.81 10.70 -8.15
CA ASP A 23 -0.54 10.16 -8.18
C ASP A 23 -0.53 8.63 -8.04
N PHE A 24 -1.00 8.15 -6.88
CA PHE A 24 -1.21 6.73 -6.58
C PHE A 24 -2.69 6.34 -6.54
N SER A 25 -3.56 7.14 -7.15
CA SER A 25 -5.00 6.94 -7.15
C SER A 25 -5.43 5.61 -7.78
N GLU A 26 -4.60 4.89 -8.53
CA GLU A 26 -4.95 3.56 -9.07
C GLU A 26 -4.43 2.39 -8.20
N ALA A 27 -3.64 2.65 -7.16
CA ALA A 27 -3.14 1.60 -6.27
C ALA A 27 -4.24 1.01 -5.37
N ARG A 28 -4.14 -0.27 -5.05
CA ARG A 28 -5.06 -0.95 -4.12
C ARG A 28 -4.86 -0.50 -2.67
N LEU A 29 -3.61 -0.25 -2.29
CA LEU A 29 -3.22 0.19 -0.96
C LEU A 29 -2.00 1.11 -1.09
N VAL A 30 -2.03 2.25 -0.39
CA VAL A 30 -0.95 3.23 -0.31
C VAL A 30 -0.68 3.52 1.15
N VAL A 31 0.57 3.30 1.56
CA VAL A 31 1.02 3.45 2.94
C VAL A 31 2.36 4.18 2.99
N SER A 32 2.71 4.74 4.15
CA SER A 32 4.04 5.33 4.39
C SER A 32 5.16 4.29 4.38
N SER A 33 4.89 3.14 5.00
CA SER A 33 5.81 2.01 5.11
C SER A 33 5.03 0.75 5.48
N LEU A 34 5.70 -0.40 5.49
CA LEU A 34 5.10 -1.65 5.99
C LEU A 34 5.08 -1.72 7.53
N GLY A 35 5.74 -0.77 8.20
CA GLY A 35 5.96 -0.76 9.65
C GLY A 35 7.21 -1.55 10.07
N ASP A 36 7.73 -1.20 11.24
CA ASP A 36 8.87 -1.83 11.91
C ASP A 36 8.61 -1.83 13.43
N SER A 37 8.69 -3.01 14.06
CA SER A 37 8.27 -3.21 15.44
C SER A 37 9.07 -2.33 16.40
N GLY A 38 8.38 -1.45 17.13
CA GLY A 38 8.99 -0.53 18.08
C GLY A 38 9.76 0.64 17.44
N ARG A 39 9.66 0.83 16.12
CA ARG A 39 10.35 1.91 15.38
C ARG A 39 9.39 2.75 14.57
N GLU A 40 8.73 2.16 13.58
CA GLU A 40 7.92 2.88 12.62
C GLU A 40 6.56 2.21 12.49
N ARG A 41 5.49 3.03 12.49
CA ARG A 41 4.14 2.55 12.21
C ARG A 41 3.75 2.93 10.79
N SER A 42 3.02 2.04 10.15
CA SER A 42 2.40 2.33 8.86
C SER A 42 1.32 3.40 9.03
N THR A 43 1.32 4.38 8.12
CA THR A 43 0.22 5.34 7.94
C THR A 43 -0.46 5.02 6.62
N VAL A 44 -1.78 4.81 6.65
CA VAL A 44 -2.57 4.54 5.44
C VAL A 44 -2.98 5.85 4.79
N TYR A 45 -2.61 6.02 3.52
CA TYR A 45 -3.05 7.14 2.69
C TYR A 45 -4.25 6.77 1.83
N GLN A 46 -4.33 5.52 1.38
CA GLN A 46 -5.42 5.01 0.56
C GLN A 46 -5.58 3.51 0.75
N ASN A 47 -6.81 3.02 0.85
CA ASN A 47 -7.08 1.60 1.01
C ASN A 47 -8.39 1.20 0.31
N ARG A 48 -8.29 0.26 -0.63
CA ARG A 48 -9.42 -0.30 -1.40
C ARG A 48 -9.60 -1.80 -1.20
N THR A 49 -8.91 -2.38 -0.22
CA THR A 49 -8.92 -3.83 0.04
C THR A 49 -10.13 -4.27 0.88
N GLY A 50 -10.87 -3.33 1.47
CA GLY A 50 -11.96 -3.60 2.40
C GLY A 50 -11.51 -4.07 3.78
N ARG A 51 -10.20 -4.27 4.00
CA ARG A 51 -9.62 -4.58 5.31
C ARG A 51 -9.26 -3.31 6.08
N GLN A 52 -9.22 -3.40 7.40
CA GLN A 52 -8.61 -2.38 8.25
C GLN A 52 -7.14 -2.72 8.43
N ILE A 53 -6.25 -1.84 7.96
CA ILE A 53 -4.80 -2.00 8.14
C ILE A 53 -4.41 -1.44 9.50
N GLY A 54 -3.64 -2.22 10.25
CA GLY A 54 -3.15 -1.85 11.58
C GLY A 54 -1.88 -0.99 11.54
N GLU A 55 -1.09 -1.07 12.61
CA GLU A 55 0.21 -0.38 12.71
C GLU A 55 1.28 -0.98 11.78
N TYR A 56 1.03 -2.16 11.24
CA TYR A 56 1.90 -2.93 10.34
C TYR A 56 1.07 -3.43 9.17
N VAL A 57 1.69 -3.54 8.00
CA VAL A 57 1.11 -4.26 6.87
C VAL A 57 1.53 -5.71 7.00
N ASP A 58 0.56 -6.58 7.29
CA ASP A 58 0.83 -8.01 7.44
C ASP A 58 0.58 -8.80 6.13
N LEU A 59 0.80 -10.12 6.19
CA LEU A 59 0.61 -10.99 5.04
C LEU A 59 -0.86 -11.09 4.61
N GLU A 60 -1.80 -10.96 5.53
CA GLU A 60 -3.21 -11.02 5.19
C GLU A 60 -3.65 -9.73 4.47
N ASP A 61 -3.09 -8.59 4.85
CA ASP A 61 -3.28 -7.31 4.16
C ASP A 61 -2.72 -7.36 2.73
N VAL A 62 -1.51 -7.92 2.56
CA VAL A 62 -0.93 -8.15 1.22
C VAL A 62 -1.80 -9.12 0.42
N THR A 63 -2.34 -10.16 1.05
CA THR A 63 -3.23 -11.10 0.38
C THR A 63 -4.49 -10.41 -0.12
N ALA A 64 -5.08 -9.51 0.67
CA ALA A 64 -6.27 -8.75 0.26
C ALA A 64 -6.00 -7.80 -0.90
N VAL A 65 -4.78 -7.27 -1.04
CA VAL A 65 -4.37 -6.52 -2.25
C VAL A 65 -4.44 -7.39 -3.50
N LEU A 66 -4.00 -8.65 -3.40
CA LEU A 66 -3.92 -9.60 -4.51
C LEU A 66 -5.28 -10.18 -4.91
N THR A 67 -6.23 -10.29 -3.99
CA THR A 67 -7.51 -11.00 -4.22
C THR A 67 -8.73 -10.11 -4.38
N ALA A 68 -8.62 -8.80 -4.14
CA ALA A 68 -9.73 -7.85 -4.30
C ALA A 68 -10.08 -7.60 -5.77
#